data_AF-A0AAD6UZT2-F1
#
_entry.id   AF-A0AAD6UZT2-F1
#
_cell.length_a   1.000
_cell.length_b   1.000
_cell.length_c   1.000
_cell.angle_alpha   90.00
_cell.angle_beta   90.00
_cell.angle_gamma   90.00
#
_symmetry.space_group_name_H-M   'P 1'
#
loop_
_entity.id
_entity.type
_entity.pdbx_description
1 polymer ?
#
loop_
_entity_poly.entity_id
_entity_poly.type
_entity_poly.pdbx_seq_one_letter_code
_entity_poly.pdbx_strand_id
1 'polypeptide(L)'
;MFANQLRGRKEEAGSRGSRVPVAVHAAHMAESVILETSLGDIELELYWEHAPRACRNFADLAKRGYYNGVVFHRIIQDFMIQGGDPTGTGRGGTSIYGQKFEDEIHAELRFTGAGILAMANAGPNTNGSQFFVTLAPTPFLDGKHTIFGRVSSGMRVVQRLGAVAVDNNDKPREDVKIHKARLAEKEHDAALLK
;
A
#
# COMPACT_ATOMS: atom_id res chain seq x y z
N MET A 1 -1.07 44.88 64.82
CA MET A 1 -1.90 45.63 63.85
C MET A 1 -2.08 44.77 62.60
N PHE A 2 -3.23 44.09 62.53
CA PHE A 2 -3.98 43.59 61.34
C PHE A 2 -3.29 42.72 60.29
N ALA A 3 -3.93 41.78 59.62
CA ALA A 3 -5.07 40.88 59.84
C ALA A 3 -5.07 39.92 58.64
N ASN A 4 -5.50 38.69 58.87
CA ASN A 4 -5.81 37.65 57.90
C ASN A 4 -7.10 38.03 57.13
N GLN A 5 -7.21 37.89 55.79
CA GLN A 5 -8.44 37.44 55.07
C GLN A 5 -8.30 37.34 53.52
N LEU A 6 -8.42 36.11 53.01
CA LEU A 6 -9.20 35.57 51.88
C LEU A 6 -9.52 36.35 50.57
N ARG A 7 -9.36 35.56 49.48
CA ARG A 7 -10.20 35.36 48.27
C ARG A 7 -10.05 36.30 47.07
N GLY A 8 -9.58 35.69 45.97
CA GLY A 8 -9.80 36.12 44.59
C GLY A 8 -9.29 35.08 43.61
N ARG A 9 -10.08 34.04 43.32
CA ARG A 9 -9.85 33.17 42.16
C ARG A 9 -10.09 34.01 40.90
N LYS A 10 -9.12 34.08 40.00
CA LYS A 10 -9.37 34.29 38.58
C LYS A 10 -8.91 33.05 37.83
N GLU A 11 -9.90 32.37 37.29
CA GLU A 11 -9.76 31.41 36.20
C GLU A 11 -9.25 32.16 34.98
N GLU A 12 -8.27 31.62 34.27
CA GLU A 12 -8.09 31.90 32.84
C GLU A 12 -7.39 30.71 32.16
N ALA A 13 -8.26 29.88 31.59
CA ALA A 13 -8.13 29.02 30.41
C ALA A 13 -6.73 28.54 29.98
N GLY A 14 -6.48 27.25 30.22
CA GLY A 14 -5.50 26.48 29.45
C GLY A 14 -6.01 26.21 28.04
N SER A 15 -5.26 26.64 27.02
CA SER A 15 -5.43 26.12 25.65
C SER A 15 -4.80 24.73 25.59
N ARG A 16 -5.54 23.71 26.02
CA ARG A 16 -5.22 22.32 25.66
C ARG A 16 -5.50 22.14 24.18
N GLY A 17 -4.44 22.27 23.38
CA GLY A 17 -4.42 21.67 22.05
C GLY A 17 -4.71 20.18 22.23
N SER A 18 -5.91 19.76 21.83
CA SER A 18 -6.30 18.36 21.77
C SER A 18 -5.36 17.65 20.81
N ARG A 19 -4.32 17.00 21.34
CA ARG A 19 -3.63 15.93 20.62
C ARG A 19 -4.62 14.79 20.56
N VAL A 20 -5.35 14.71 19.45
CA VAL A 20 -6.06 13.50 19.11
C VAL A 20 -5.00 12.40 18.97
N PRO A 21 -5.08 11.30 19.73
CA PRO A 21 -4.13 10.21 19.56
C PRO A 21 -4.30 9.63 18.15
N VAL A 22 -3.18 9.39 17.47
CA VAL A 22 -3.07 8.86 16.10
C VAL A 22 -3.97 7.62 15.89
N ALA A 23 -4.23 6.86 16.95
CA ALA A 23 -5.10 5.68 16.97
C ALA A 23 -6.54 5.91 16.48
N VAL A 24 -7.11 7.12 16.60
CA VAL A 24 -8.53 7.35 16.26
C VAL A 24 -8.79 7.36 14.74
N HIS A 25 -7.74 7.49 13.91
CA HIS A 25 -7.90 7.45 12.43
C HIS A 25 -7.82 6.03 11.82
N ALA A 26 -7.47 4.99 12.59
CA ALA A 26 -7.33 3.63 12.08
C ALA A 26 -8.68 2.90 11.87
N ALA A 27 -9.77 3.40 12.47
CA ALA A 27 -11.03 2.67 12.59
C ALA A 27 -11.80 2.43 11.27
N HIS A 28 -11.46 3.10 10.16
CA HIS A 28 -12.20 3.00 8.89
C HIS A 28 -11.32 2.69 7.66
N MET A 29 -10.15 2.10 7.86
CA MET A 29 -9.25 1.74 6.76
C MET A 29 -9.42 0.26 6.41
N ALA A 30 -9.52 -0.04 5.11
CA ALA A 30 -9.52 -1.42 4.64
C ALA A 30 -8.17 -2.07 4.95
N GLU A 31 -8.21 -3.21 5.63
CA GLU A 31 -7.00 -3.91 6.09
C GLU A 31 -6.29 -4.63 4.93
N SER A 32 -7.04 -4.97 3.88
CA SER A 32 -6.51 -5.58 2.67
C SER A 32 -7.18 -5.09 1.38
N VAL A 33 -6.50 -5.33 0.27
CA VAL A 33 -6.96 -5.11 -1.11
C VAL A 33 -6.90 -6.43 -1.85
N ILE A 34 -7.97 -6.76 -2.57
CA ILE A 34 -8.05 -7.95 -3.43
C ILE A 34 -7.85 -7.52 -4.89
N LEU A 35 -6.91 -8.16 -5.55
CA LEU A 35 -6.68 -8.08 -6.99
C LEU A 35 -7.24 -9.35 -7.65
N GLU A 36 -8.36 -9.21 -8.35
CA GLU A 36 -8.91 -10.26 -9.20
C GLU A 36 -8.12 -10.25 -10.51
N THR A 37 -7.21 -11.22 -10.71
CA THR A 37 -6.32 -11.26 -11.89
C THR A 37 -6.73 -12.34 -12.87
N SER A 38 -6.19 -12.30 -14.09
CA SER A 38 -6.41 -13.36 -15.09
C SER A 38 -5.86 -14.74 -14.67
N LEU A 39 -5.05 -14.81 -13.62
CA LEU A 39 -4.53 -16.06 -13.04
C LEU A 39 -5.17 -16.40 -11.68
N GLY A 40 -6.20 -15.66 -11.25
CA GLY A 40 -6.89 -15.84 -9.97
C GLY A 40 -6.64 -14.68 -9.00
N ASP A 41 -7.15 -14.83 -7.79
CA ASP A 41 -7.19 -13.73 -6.82
C ASP A 41 -5.91 -13.65 -5.99
N ILE A 42 -5.45 -12.43 -5.73
CA ILE A 42 -4.35 -12.10 -4.82
C ILE A 42 -4.89 -11.14 -3.77
N GLU A 43 -4.78 -11.51 -2.51
CA GLU A 43 -5.12 -10.61 -1.40
C GLU A 43 -3.85 -10.03 -0.80
N LEU A 44 -3.86 -8.71 -0.62
CA LEU A 44 -2.74 -7.91 -0.16
C LEU A 44 -3.11 -7.24 1.17
N GLU A 45 -2.50 -7.69 2.27
CA GLU A 45 -2.57 -7.03 3.57
C GLU A 45 -1.73 -5.73 3.54
N LEU A 46 -2.26 -4.63 4.09
CA LEU A 46 -1.64 -3.31 4.05
C LEU A 46 -1.09 -2.89 5.42
N TYR A 47 0.14 -2.38 5.44
CA TYR A 47 0.85 -1.96 6.66
C TYR A 47 0.60 -0.49 6.99
N TRP A 48 -0.65 -0.16 7.36
CA TRP A 48 -1.09 1.21 7.64
C TRP A 48 -0.28 1.96 8.69
N GLU A 49 0.27 1.27 9.68
CA GLU A 49 1.11 1.88 10.72
C GLU A 49 2.50 2.28 10.20
N HIS A 50 3.03 1.54 9.23
CA HIS A 50 4.38 1.72 8.72
C HIS A 50 4.43 2.64 7.49
N ALA A 51 3.44 2.53 6.60
CA ALA A 51 3.40 3.26 5.33
C ALA A 51 2.01 3.84 5.05
N PRO A 52 1.47 4.71 5.93
CA PRO A 52 0.10 5.21 5.83
C PRO A 52 -0.21 5.92 4.51
N ARG A 53 0.76 6.62 3.89
CA ARG A 53 0.54 7.31 2.62
C ARG A 53 0.53 6.34 1.46
N ALA A 54 1.46 5.40 1.39
CA ALA A 54 1.46 4.37 0.37
C ALA A 54 0.19 3.50 0.44
N CYS A 55 -0.21 3.08 1.64
CA CYS A 55 -1.45 2.34 1.86
C CYS A 55 -2.68 3.14 1.43
N ARG A 56 -2.77 4.43 1.80
CA ARG A 56 -3.88 5.30 1.38
C ARG A 56 -3.95 5.43 -0.12
N ASN A 57 -2.82 5.70 -0.75
CA ASN A 57 -2.70 5.80 -2.19
C ASN A 57 -3.17 4.51 -2.87
N PHE A 58 -2.66 3.36 -2.45
CA PHE A 58 -3.00 2.07 -3.05
C PHE A 58 -4.49 1.71 -2.88
N ALA A 59 -5.02 1.84 -1.66
CA ALA A 59 -6.42 1.54 -1.35
C ALA A 59 -7.40 2.45 -2.12
N ASP A 60 -7.13 3.76 -2.19
CA ASP A 60 -8.00 4.69 -2.91
C ASP A 60 -7.94 4.47 -4.43
N LEU A 61 -6.75 4.17 -5.00
CA LEU A 61 -6.63 3.81 -6.42
C LEU A 61 -7.43 2.54 -6.73
N ALA A 62 -7.33 1.52 -5.88
CA ALA A 62 -8.13 0.30 -6.01
C ALA A 62 -9.63 0.60 -5.93
N LYS A 63 -10.07 1.35 -4.92
CA LYS A 63 -11.49 1.74 -4.73
C LYS A 63 -12.06 2.51 -5.92
N ARG A 64 -11.25 3.35 -6.58
CA ARG A 64 -11.64 4.12 -7.78
C ARG A 64 -11.61 3.30 -9.07
N GLY A 65 -11.22 2.03 -9.00
CA GLY A 65 -11.04 1.17 -10.17
C GLY A 65 -9.85 1.54 -11.05
N TYR A 66 -8.88 2.31 -10.52
CA TYR A 66 -7.70 2.77 -11.27
C TYR A 66 -6.85 1.60 -11.77
N TYR A 67 -6.83 0.49 -11.03
CA TYR A 67 -6.11 -0.72 -11.40
C TYR A 67 -6.92 -1.68 -12.29
N ASN A 68 -8.16 -1.36 -12.63
CA ASN A 68 -8.97 -2.24 -13.46
C ASN A 68 -8.45 -2.23 -14.91
N GLY A 69 -8.18 -3.42 -15.44
CA GLY A 69 -7.56 -3.61 -16.74
C GLY A 69 -6.04 -3.42 -16.76
N VAL A 70 -5.41 -3.07 -15.63
CA VAL A 70 -3.97 -2.82 -15.58
C VAL A 70 -3.18 -4.11 -15.68
N VAL A 71 -2.19 -4.12 -16.56
CA VAL A 71 -1.29 -5.28 -16.79
C VAL A 71 -0.12 -5.31 -15.81
N PHE A 72 0.38 -6.51 -15.56
CA PHE A 72 1.73 -6.69 -15.02
C PHE A 72 2.73 -6.54 -16.18
N HIS A 73 3.28 -5.35 -16.32
CA HIS A 73 4.09 -4.98 -17.49
C HIS A 73 5.55 -5.44 -17.40
N ARG A 74 5.99 -5.93 -16.24
CA ARG A 74 7.35 -6.42 -16.02
C ARG A 74 7.37 -7.56 -15.01
N ILE A 75 7.91 -8.71 -15.40
CA ILE A 75 8.01 -9.91 -14.58
C ILE A 75 9.42 -10.47 -14.71
N ILE A 76 10.12 -10.58 -13.59
CA ILE A 76 11.45 -11.19 -13.55
C ILE A 76 11.38 -12.36 -12.58
N GLN A 77 11.54 -13.56 -13.13
CA GLN A 77 11.56 -14.80 -12.35
C GLN A 77 12.61 -14.70 -11.24
N ASP A 78 12.26 -15.22 -10.06
CA ASP A 78 13.10 -15.17 -8.85
C ASP A 78 13.47 -13.76 -8.38
N PHE A 79 12.74 -12.73 -8.85
CA PHE A 79 12.90 -11.36 -8.39
C PHE A 79 11.56 -10.73 -8.00
N MET A 80 10.73 -10.34 -8.97
CA MET A 80 9.48 -9.63 -8.69
C MET A 80 8.50 -9.63 -9.86
N ILE A 81 7.23 -9.33 -9.55
CA ILE A 81 6.17 -8.99 -10.49
C ILE A 81 5.80 -7.52 -10.30
N GLN A 82 5.77 -6.72 -11.37
CA GLN A 82 5.51 -5.28 -11.31
C GLN A 82 4.28 -4.90 -12.14
N GLY A 83 3.42 -4.07 -11.55
CA GLY A 83 2.17 -3.59 -12.12
C GLY A 83 1.86 -2.16 -11.69
N GLY A 84 0.59 -1.76 -11.83
CA GLY A 84 0.12 -0.44 -11.37
C GLY A 84 0.36 0.72 -12.34
N ASP A 85 0.73 0.45 -13.59
CA ASP A 85 0.80 1.44 -14.67
C ASP A 85 -0.39 1.27 -15.64
N PRO A 86 -1.36 2.19 -15.66
CA PRO A 86 -2.51 2.12 -16.59
C PRO A 86 -2.14 2.17 -18.07
N THR A 87 -0.95 2.68 -18.40
CA THR A 87 -0.47 2.70 -19.79
C THR A 87 0.17 1.38 -20.20
N GLY A 88 0.55 0.52 -19.24
CA GLY A 88 1.28 -0.73 -19.50
C GLY A 88 2.68 -0.55 -20.07
N THR A 89 3.24 0.68 -20.04
CA THR A 89 4.55 1.01 -20.62
C THR A 89 5.70 0.87 -19.61
N GLY A 90 5.38 0.83 -18.32
CA GLY A 90 6.32 0.91 -17.21
C GLY A 90 6.75 2.34 -16.85
N ARG A 91 6.27 3.36 -17.58
CA ARG A 91 6.66 4.76 -17.38
C ARG A 91 5.51 5.64 -16.88
N GLY A 92 4.28 5.13 -16.93
CA GLY A 92 3.10 5.87 -16.52
C GLY A 92 2.80 5.73 -15.03
N GLY A 93 1.57 6.11 -14.67
CA GLY A 93 1.06 5.98 -13.31
C GLY A 93 1.20 7.25 -12.47
N THR A 94 0.11 7.62 -11.80
CA THR A 94 0.04 8.79 -10.91
C THR A 94 -0.58 8.41 -9.58
N SER A 95 -0.19 9.13 -8.53
CA SER A 95 -0.77 8.92 -7.19
C SER A 95 -2.14 9.60 -7.08
N ILE A 96 -2.88 9.30 -6.03
CA ILE A 96 -4.11 10.04 -5.67
C ILE A 96 -3.84 11.50 -5.30
N TYR A 97 -2.59 11.86 -5.02
CA TYR A 97 -2.16 13.19 -4.62
C TYR A 97 -1.83 14.09 -5.82
N GLY A 98 -1.96 13.59 -7.05
CA GLY A 98 -1.67 14.31 -8.29
C GLY A 98 -0.18 14.42 -8.64
N GLN A 99 0.69 14.39 -7.63
CA GLN A 99 2.15 14.41 -7.75
C GLN A 99 2.79 13.14 -7.18
N LYS A 100 4.09 12.95 -7.39
CA LYS A 100 4.83 11.88 -6.70
C LYS A 100 4.90 12.15 -5.20
N PHE A 101 5.02 11.10 -4.39
CA PHE A 101 5.08 11.21 -2.93
C PHE A 101 6.31 10.53 -2.33
N GLU A 102 6.59 10.89 -1.08
CA GLU A 102 7.76 10.50 -0.29
C GLU A 102 7.85 8.99 -0.03
N ASP A 103 9.07 8.51 0.24
CA ASP A 103 9.30 7.15 0.72
C ASP A 103 8.98 7.05 2.22
N GLU A 104 8.41 5.92 2.65
CA GLU A 104 8.10 5.60 4.05
C GLU A 104 8.95 4.39 4.48
N ILE A 105 10.22 4.64 4.82
CA ILE A 105 11.20 3.59 5.13
C ILE A 105 11.20 3.28 6.63
N HIS A 106 10.96 2.02 6.97
CA HIS A 106 11.02 1.51 8.35
C HIS A 106 12.16 0.50 8.55
N ALA A 107 12.82 0.57 9.70
CA ALA A 107 13.95 -0.33 10.03
C ALA A 107 13.51 -1.79 10.22
N GLU A 108 12.26 -2.03 10.57
CA GLU A 108 11.69 -3.36 10.81
C GLU A 108 11.23 -4.05 9.53
N LEU A 109 10.99 -3.26 8.46
CA LEU A 109 10.58 -3.79 7.16
C LEU A 109 11.80 -4.01 6.28
N ARG A 110 11.94 -5.24 5.79
CA ARG A 110 13.08 -5.71 5.00
C ARG A 110 12.59 -6.67 3.93
N PHE A 111 13.27 -6.69 2.78
CA PHE A 111 12.97 -7.58 1.67
C PHE A 111 13.53 -9.00 1.89
N THR A 112 13.06 -9.68 2.93
CA THR A 112 13.59 -10.98 3.39
C THR A 112 13.04 -12.20 2.65
N GLY A 113 12.04 -12.03 1.77
CA GLY A 113 11.40 -13.16 1.10
C GLY A 113 10.39 -12.75 0.03
N ALA A 114 9.72 -13.77 -0.50
CA ALA A 114 8.65 -13.61 -1.48
C ALA A 114 7.35 -13.07 -0.84
N GLY A 115 6.51 -12.44 -1.65
CA GLY A 115 5.20 -11.93 -1.25
C GLY A 115 5.23 -10.56 -0.57
N ILE A 116 6.35 -9.86 -0.58
CA ILE A 116 6.46 -8.50 -0.02
C ILE A 116 5.96 -7.50 -1.06
N LEU A 117 5.03 -6.63 -0.66
CA LEU A 117 4.44 -5.59 -1.50
C LEU A 117 5.14 -4.25 -1.26
N ALA A 118 5.63 -3.62 -2.33
CA ALA A 118 6.36 -2.37 -2.24
C ALA A 118 6.09 -1.43 -3.43
N MET A 119 6.30 -0.13 -3.21
CA MET A 119 6.15 0.89 -4.24
C MET A 119 7.31 0.84 -5.23
N ALA A 120 7.01 0.83 -6.53
CA ALA A 120 8.02 1.08 -7.56
C ALA A 120 8.28 2.60 -7.66
N ASN A 121 9.55 2.98 -7.80
CA ASN A 121 9.98 4.36 -7.91
C ASN A 121 11.15 4.49 -8.90
N ALA A 122 11.46 5.73 -9.31
CA ALA A 122 12.57 6.08 -10.21
C ALA A 122 13.71 6.78 -9.45
N GLY A 123 13.84 6.49 -8.16
CA GLY A 123 14.70 7.20 -7.21
C GLY A 123 13.91 7.71 -5.99
N PRO A 124 14.60 8.29 -5.00
CA PRO A 124 13.99 8.67 -3.73
C PRO A 124 12.79 9.59 -3.90
N ASN A 125 11.71 9.33 -3.16
CA ASN A 125 10.48 10.14 -3.09
C ASN A 125 9.75 10.31 -4.43
N THR A 126 9.80 9.28 -5.29
CA THR A 126 9.13 9.30 -6.60
C THR A 126 7.97 8.29 -6.70
N ASN A 127 7.32 7.98 -5.58
CA ASN A 127 6.21 7.02 -5.53
C ASN A 127 4.98 7.54 -6.30
N GLY A 128 4.38 6.67 -7.12
CA GLY A 128 3.20 6.96 -7.94
C GLY A 128 2.08 5.95 -7.69
N SER A 129 1.64 5.26 -8.74
CA SER A 129 0.70 4.13 -8.63
C SER A 129 1.35 2.76 -8.85
N GLN A 130 2.58 2.73 -9.37
CA GLN A 130 3.26 1.48 -9.67
C GLN A 130 3.73 0.79 -8.39
N PHE A 131 3.56 -0.52 -8.37
CA PHE A 131 3.94 -1.38 -7.25
C PHE A 131 4.58 -2.67 -7.79
N PHE A 132 5.28 -3.37 -6.92
CA PHE A 132 5.76 -4.72 -7.19
C PHE A 132 5.53 -5.65 -6.00
N VAL A 133 5.47 -6.95 -6.29
CA VAL A 133 5.47 -8.03 -5.30
C VAL A 133 6.70 -8.89 -5.52
N THR A 134 7.47 -9.16 -4.46
CA THR A 134 8.68 -9.98 -4.56
C THR A 134 8.38 -11.46 -4.79
N LEU A 135 9.25 -12.13 -5.53
CA LEU A 135 9.24 -13.58 -5.75
C LEU A 135 10.35 -14.30 -4.97
N ALA A 136 11.33 -13.57 -4.45
CA ALA A 136 12.46 -14.07 -3.67
C ALA A 136 12.96 -12.97 -2.69
N PRO A 137 13.92 -13.27 -1.80
CA PRO A 137 14.59 -12.23 -1.00
C PRO A 137 15.33 -11.21 -1.90
N THR A 138 15.17 -9.92 -1.62
CA THR A 138 15.77 -8.82 -2.42
C THR A 138 16.40 -7.74 -1.52
N PRO A 139 17.37 -8.08 -0.66
CA PRO A 139 17.92 -7.16 0.35
C PRO A 139 18.60 -5.92 -0.26
N PHE A 140 19.02 -5.97 -1.53
CA PHE A 140 19.58 -4.81 -2.23
C PHE A 140 18.54 -3.69 -2.50
N LEU A 141 17.25 -3.95 -2.27
CA LEU A 141 16.17 -2.97 -2.30
C LEU A 141 15.88 -2.33 -0.92
N ASP A 142 16.47 -2.84 0.16
CA ASP A 142 16.26 -2.32 1.51
C ASP A 142 16.64 -0.83 1.58
N GLY A 143 15.74 -0.04 2.17
CA GLY A 143 15.90 1.41 2.29
C GLY A 143 15.73 2.21 1.00
N LYS A 144 15.37 1.57 -0.12
CA LYS A 144 15.18 2.22 -1.44
C LYS A 144 13.73 2.27 -1.90
N HIS A 145 12.88 1.40 -1.35
CA HIS A 145 11.47 1.28 -1.72
C HIS A 145 10.61 1.18 -0.47
N THR A 146 9.48 1.88 -0.47
CA THR A 146 8.46 1.78 0.58
C THR A 146 7.82 0.39 0.55
N ILE A 147 8.10 -0.44 1.56
CA ILE A 147 7.33 -1.65 1.83
C ILE A 147 6.04 -1.22 2.51
N PHE A 148 4.90 -1.55 1.91
CA PHE A 148 3.59 -1.11 2.41
C PHE A 148 2.59 -2.26 2.61
N GLY A 149 3.03 -3.50 2.46
CA GLY A 149 2.18 -4.64 2.70
C GLY A 149 2.82 -5.97 2.33
N ARG A 150 1.99 -7.00 2.28
CA ARG A 150 2.35 -8.33 1.80
C ARG A 150 1.17 -9.07 1.22
N VAL A 151 1.45 -10.16 0.52
CA VAL A 151 0.46 -11.15 0.11
C VAL A 151 -0.04 -11.89 1.35
N SER A 152 -1.32 -11.75 1.68
CA SER A 152 -1.99 -12.52 2.75
C SER A 152 -2.66 -13.78 2.22
N SER A 153 -3.14 -13.75 0.97
CA SER A 153 -3.72 -14.89 0.26
C SER A 153 -3.38 -14.85 -1.22
N GLY A 154 -3.36 -16.02 -1.88
CA GLY A 154 -3.08 -16.10 -3.32
C GLY A 154 -1.59 -16.17 -3.68
N MET A 155 -0.68 -16.56 -2.77
CA MET A 155 0.75 -16.68 -3.08
C MET A 155 1.05 -17.67 -4.23
N ARG A 156 0.24 -18.72 -4.39
CA ARG A 156 0.34 -19.63 -5.56
C ARG A 156 0.01 -18.92 -6.87
N VAL A 157 -0.89 -17.94 -6.86
CA VAL A 157 -1.21 -17.11 -8.04
C VAL A 157 -0.01 -16.22 -8.37
N VAL A 158 0.59 -15.57 -7.37
CA VAL A 158 1.81 -14.76 -7.52
C VAL A 158 2.95 -15.59 -8.10
N GLN A 159 3.16 -16.81 -7.62
CA GLN A 159 4.18 -17.72 -8.16
C GLN A 159 3.92 -18.11 -9.62
N ARG A 160 2.67 -18.42 -9.98
CA ARG A 160 2.30 -18.70 -11.39
C ARG A 160 2.53 -17.48 -12.27
N LEU A 161 2.19 -16.29 -11.78
CA LEU A 161 2.42 -15.02 -12.47
C LEU A 161 3.92 -14.82 -12.70
N GLY A 162 4.75 -15.10 -11.71
CA GLY A 162 6.22 -15.04 -11.80
C GLY A 162 6.86 -16.05 -12.78
N ALA A 163 6.11 -17.05 -13.24
CA ALA A 163 6.59 -18.12 -14.13
C ALA A 163 6.08 -18.01 -15.57
N VAL A 164 5.35 -16.93 -15.92
CA VAL A 164 4.87 -16.74 -17.30
C VAL A 164 6.01 -16.42 -18.25
N ALA A 165 5.85 -16.77 -19.53
CA ALA A 165 6.85 -16.48 -20.55
C ALA A 165 6.94 -14.96 -20.82
N VAL A 166 8.15 -14.43 -20.80
CA VAL A 166 8.45 -13.01 -21.06
C VAL A 166 9.25 -12.81 -22.35
N ASP A 167 9.27 -11.57 -22.83
CA ASP A 167 10.17 -11.11 -23.91
C ASP A 167 11.53 -10.64 -23.35
N ASN A 168 12.36 -10.06 -24.22
CA ASN A 168 13.70 -9.58 -23.85
C ASN A 168 13.69 -8.33 -22.94
N ASN A 169 12.52 -7.72 -22.70
CA ASN A 169 12.33 -6.57 -21.83
C ASN A 169 11.59 -6.94 -20.53
N ASP A 170 11.58 -8.24 -20.18
CA ASP A 170 10.85 -8.80 -19.04
C ASP A 170 9.32 -8.61 -19.13
N LYS A 171 8.78 -8.26 -20.32
CA LYS A 171 7.34 -8.06 -20.51
C LYS A 171 6.67 -9.40 -20.83
N PRO A 172 5.53 -9.74 -20.19
CA PRO A 172 4.81 -10.97 -20.52
C PRO A 172 4.42 -11.04 -21.99
N ARG A 173 4.61 -12.22 -22.61
CA ARG A 173 4.22 -12.46 -24.01
C ARG A 173 2.71 -12.51 -24.19
N GLU A 174 2.03 -12.99 -23.16
CA GLU A 174 0.58 -12.95 -23.03
C GLU A 174 0.24 -12.04 -21.85
N ASP A 175 -0.70 -11.11 -22.06
CA ASP A 175 -1.05 -10.14 -21.04
C ASP A 175 -1.65 -10.82 -19.81
N VAL A 176 -0.99 -10.63 -18.67
CA VAL A 176 -1.56 -10.91 -17.34
C VAL A 176 -2.04 -9.59 -16.75
N LYS A 177 -3.31 -9.52 -16.36
CA LYS A 177 -3.94 -8.26 -15.93
C LYS A 177 -4.79 -8.41 -14.69
N ILE A 178 -4.96 -7.29 -14.00
CA ILE A 178 -5.93 -7.09 -12.94
C ILE A 178 -7.27 -6.80 -13.61
N HIS A 179 -8.23 -7.72 -13.52
CA HIS A 179 -9.59 -7.48 -13.99
C HIS A 179 -10.28 -6.45 -13.10
N LYS A 180 -10.10 -6.58 -11.79
CA LYS A 180 -10.70 -5.69 -10.80
C LYS A 180 -9.82 -5.62 -9.56
N ALA A 181 -9.66 -4.41 -9.02
CA ALA A 181 -9.12 -4.20 -7.69
C ALA A 181 -10.24 -3.70 -6.77
N ARG A 182 -10.30 -4.22 -5.53
CA ARG A 182 -11.30 -3.78 -4.55
C ARG A 182 -10.74 -3.88 -3.13
N LEU A 183 -11.33 -3.09 -2.23
CA LEU A 183 -11.08 -3.24 -0.80
C LEU A 183 -11.73 -4.56 -0.33
N ALA A 184 -11.08 -5.28 0.57
CA ALA A 184 -11.75 -6.38 1.26
C ALA A 184 -12.84 -5.82 2.19
N GLU A 185 -13.97 -6.52 2.27
CA GLU A 185 -15.05 -6.16 3.19
C GLU A 185 -14.64 -6.56 4.61
N LYS A 186 -14.89 -5.69 5.60
CA LYS A 186 -14.72 -6.07 7.01
C LYS A 186 -15.86 -6.99 7.41
N GLU A 187 -15.56 -8.13 8.01
CA GLU A 187 -16.58 -9.07 8.54
C GLU A 187 -17.54 -8.41 9.56
N HIS A 188 -17.19 -7.24 10.12
CA HIS A 188 -18.02 -6.55 11.11
C HIS A 188 -19.33 -5.95 10.56
N ASP A 189 -19.39 -5.60 9.26
CA ASP A 189 -20.61 -5.04 8.66
C ASP A 189 -21.62 -6.13 8.26
N ALA A 190 -21.18 -7.36 8.06
CA ALA A 190 -22.04 -8.49 7.71
C ALA A 190 -22.89 -9.02 8.89
N ALA A 191 -22.47 -8.75 10.12
CA ALA A 191 -23.18 -9.16 11.34
C ALA A 191 -24.30 -8.19 11.77
N LEU A 192 -24.37 -6.98 11.20
CA LEU A 192 -25.42 -6.00 11.46
C LEU A 192 -26.60 -6.07 10.48
N LEU A 193 -26.53 -6.96 9.48
CA LEU A 193 -27.55 -7.16 8.44
C LEU A 193 -28.29 -8.50 8.55
N LYS A 194 -28.12 -9.25 9.65
CA LYS A 194 -28.89 -10.45 9.98
C LYS A 194 -29.63 -10.26 11.30
#